data_AF-A0A3M6TQN2-F1
#
_entry.id   AF-A0A3M6TQN2-F1
#
_cell.length_a   1.000
_cell.length_b   1.000
_cell.length_c   1.000
_cell.angle_alpha   90.00
_cell.angle_beta   90.00
_cell.angle_gamma   90.00
#
_symmetry.space_group_name_H-M   'P 1'
#
loop_
_entity.id
_entity.type
_entity.pdbx_description
1 polymer ?
#
loop_
_entity_poly.entity_id
_entity_poly.type
_entity_poly.pdbx_seq_one_letter_code
_entity_poly.pdbx_strand_id
1 'polypeptide(L)'
;MAFACKFMPVCFSTNRSSREKHDSTQCSVSGDGLSLAMVGEPAKFILRTTGPDLLYLELQITRIVNNGSETSTHFSEPIPVEYECLGENIHSVCYYPKEVGEYHVAVTWKGNHVTGSPFAVKVDKKVTFPEKDDVKTEEQDNKDEVWKLRDDIGSSRRQRDNRV
;
A
#
# COMPACT_ATOMS: atom_id res chain seq x y z
N MET A 1 -14.39 22.34 5.02
CA MET A 1 -13.88 21.13 4.33
C MET A 1 -14.80 19.97 4.69
N ALA A 2 -15.58 19.49 3.71
CA ALA A 2 -16.63 18.51 3.95
C ALA A 2 -16.04 17.09 3.96
N PHE A 3 -15.91 16.50 5.15
CA PHE A 3 -15.79 15.06 5.30
C PHE A 3 -17.20 14.49 5.23
N ALA A 4 -17.60 14.01 4.05
CA ALA A 4 -18.91 13.44 3.81
C ALA A 4 -18.77 12.06 3.18
N CYS A 5 -18.87 11.03 4.01
CA CYS A 5 -19.73 9.89 3.71
C CYS A 5 -20.37 9.43 5.02
N LYS A 6 -21.47 10.11 5.33
CA LYS A 6 -22.43 9.73 6.34
C LYS A 6 -23.05 8.40 5.92
N PHE A 7 -23.20 7.48 6.88
CA PHE A 7 -24.27 6.49 6.98
C PHE A 7 -25.23 6.50 5.78
N MET A 8 -25.07 5.56 4.85
CA MET A 8 -26.01 5.39 3.74
C MET A 8 -27.33 4.80 4.29
N PRO A 9 -28.50 5.33 3.91
CA PRO A 9 -29.78 4.70 4.20
C PRO A 9 -29.95 3.46 3.31
N VAL A 10 -30.11 2.32 3.97
CA VAL A 10 -30.39 1.00 3.40
C VAL A 10 -31.56 1.07 2.42
N CYS A 11 -31.34 0.68 1.16
CA CYS A 11 -32.39 0.58 0.15
C CYS A 11 -33.17 -0.73 0.35
N PHE A 12 -34.24 -0.69 1.13
CA PHE A 12 -35.17 -1.82 1.26
C PHE A 12 -35.91 -2.06 -0.07
N SER A 13 -35.54 -3.13 -0.78
CA SER A 13 -36.45 -3.81 -1.71
C SER A 13 -36.81 -5.17 -1.15
N THR A 14 -38.10 -5.38 -0.95
CA THR A 14 -38.69 -6.63 -0.49
C THR A 14 -38.75 -7.63 -1.64
N ASN A 15 -38.14 -8.82 -1.48
CA ASN A 15 -38.61 -9.99 -2.22
C ASN A 15 -38.40 -11.32 -1.47
N ARG A 16 -39.37 -12.20 -1.67
CA ARG A 16 -39.77 -13.40 -0.92
C ARG A 16 -39.05 -14.67 -1.42
N SER A 17 -38.75 -15.56 -0.46
CA SER A 17 -38.56 -17.04 -0.60
C SER A 17 -37.36 -17.48 -1.45
N SER A 18 -36.52 -18.44 -1.04
CA SER A 18 -36.86 -19.78 -0.57
C SER A 18 -35.55 -20.46 -0.14
N ARG A 19 -35.57 -21.27 0.95
CA ARG A 19 -34.51 -22.18 1.45
C ARG A 19 -33.12 -22.00 0.80
N GLU A 20 -32.38 -20.98 1.22
CA GLU A 20 -31.02 -20.76 0.71
C GLU A 20 -30.05 -21.69 1.44
N LYS A 21 -29.53 -22.70 0.73
CA LYS A 21 -28.24 -23.29 1.10
C LYS A 21 -27.24 -22.13 1.20
N HIS A 22 -26.53 -22.04 2.32
CA HIS A 22 -25.46 -21.05 2.55
C HIS A 22 -24.28 -21.33 1.62
N ASP A 23 -24.45 -21.00 0.34
CA ASP A 23 -23.44 -21.21 -0.67
C ASP A 23 -22.56 -19.96 -0.73
N SER A 24 -21.26 -20.11 -0.44
CA SER A 24 -20.27 -19.04 -0.54
C SER A 24 -20.15 -18.46 -1.96
N THR A 25 -20.84 -19.04 -2.97
CA THR A 25 -20.99 -18.48 -4.32
C THR A 25 -21.86 -17.23 -4.39
N GLN A 26 -22.62 -16.89 -3.34
CA GLN A 26 -23.47 -15.69 -3.33
C GLN A 26 -22.69 -14.36 -3.26
N CYS A 27 -21.39 -14.43 -3.02
CA CYS A 27 -20.50 -13.28 -2.97
C CYS A 27 -19.19 -13.62 -3.67
N SER A 28 -18.81 -12.79 -4.64
CA SER A 28 -17.55 -12.92 -5.36
C SER A 28 -16.77 -11.62 -5.29
N VAL A 29 -15.45 -11.75 -5.21
CA VAL A 29 -14.52 -10.63 -5.15
C VAL A 29 -13.47 -10.75 -6.23
N SER A 30 -13.12 -9.62 -6.84
CA SER A 30 -12.16 -9.57 -7.93
C SER A 30 -11.52 -8.19 -8.00
N GLY A 31 -10.21 -8.12 -8.20
CA GLY A 31 -9.49 -6.88 -8.39
C GLY A 31 -8.04 -6.98 -7.92
N ASP A 32 -7.20 -6.09 -8.44
CA ASP A 32 -5.76 -6.12 -8.18
C ASP A 32 -5.45 -5.92 -6.69
N GLY A 33 -6.28 -5.12 -6.00
CA GLY A 33 -6.19 -4.89 -4.55
C GLY A 33 -6.40 -6.13 -3.69
N LEU A 34 -6.71 -7.30 -4.26
CA LEU A 34 -6.73 -8.58 -3.52
C LEU A 34 -5.43 -9.38 -3.67
N SER A 35 -4.43 -8.84 -4.38
CA SER A 35 -3.15 -9.51 -4.63
C SER A 35 -1.95 -8.59 -4.44
N LEU A 36 -2.04 -7.36 -4.92
CA LEU A 36 -0.97 -6.38 -4.88
C LEU A 36 -1.53 -5.00 -4.50
N ALA A 37 -0.81 -4.30 -3.65
CA ALA A 37 -1.13 -2.92 -3.32
C ALA A 37 0.15 -2.10 -3.08
N MET A 38 0.01 -0.78 -3.13
CA MET A 38 1.14 0.14 -2.97
C MET A 38 0.88 1.06 -1.78
N VAL A 39 1.91 1.30 -0.98
CA VAL A 39 1.79 2.22 0.16
C VAL A 39 1.39 3.60 -0.31
N GLY A 40 0.33 4.16 0.29
CA GLY A 40 -0.18 5.49 -0.02
C GLY A 40 -1.07 5.56 -1.25
N GLU A 41 -1.27 4.46 -1.98
CA GLU A 41 -2.20 4.39 -3.12
C GLU A 41 -3.45 3.57 -2.73
N PRO A 42 -4.63 3.92 -3.25
CA PRO A 42 -5.84 3.16 -3.00
C PRO A 42 -5.76 1.78 -3.68
N ALA A 43 -5.86 0.73 -2.87
CA ALA A 43 -6.03 -0.63 -3.36
C ALA A 43 -7.53 -0.90 -3.55
N LYS A 44 -7.96 -0.95 -4.81
CA LYS A 44 -9.37 -1.17 -5.18
C LYS A 44 -9.63 -2.63 -5.55
N PHE A 45 -10.75 -3.16 -5.08
CA PHE A 45 -11.33 -4.40 -5.59
C PHE A 45 -12.86 -4.28 -5.71
N ILE A 46 -13.43 -5.13 -6.55
CA ILE A 46 -14.86 -5.19 -6.83
C ILE A 46 -15.46 -6.37 -6.07
N LEU A 47 -16.56 -6.10 -5.40
CA LEU A 47 -17.41 -7.04 -4.69
C LEU A 47 -18.74 -7.17 -5.43
N ARG A 48 -19.08 -8.39 -5.85
CA ARG A 48 -20.37 -8.72 -6.44
C ARG A 48 -21.14 -9.60 -5.47
N THR A 49 -22.26 -9.10 -4.97
CA THR A 49 -23.15 -9.81 -4.06
C THR A 49 -24.43 -10.22 -4.76
N THR A 50 -25.17 -11.17 -4.20
CA THR A 50 -26.52 -11.52 -4.69
C THR A 50 -27.61 -10.66 -4.03
N GLY A 51 -27.26 -9.92 -2.96
CA GLY A 51 -28.17 -9.05 -2.22
C GLY A 51 -27.76 -7.56 -2.29
N PRO A 52 -28.72 -6.63 -2.17
CA PRO A 52 -28.46 -5.20 -2.31
C PRO A 52 -27.65 -4.64 -1.14
N ASP A 53 -27.71 -5.29 0.02
CA ASP A 53 -27.16 -4.76 1.26
C ASP A 53 -25.84 -5.42 1.62
N LEU A 54 -24.84 -4.59 1.95
CA LEU A 54 -23.58 -5.03 2.56
C LEU A 54 -23.73 -5.40 4.05
N LEU A 55 -24.97 -5.50 4.55
CA LEU A 55 -25.28 -5.74 5.97
C LEU A 55 -24.61 -6.99 6.54
N TYR A 56 -24.39 -8.00 5.71
CA TYR A 56 -23.78 -9.27 6.08
C TYR A 56 -22.33 -9.41 5.61
N LEU A 57 -21.74 -8.33 5.09
CA LEU A 57 -20.34 -8.30 4.70
C LEU A 57 -19.48 -7.91 5.90
N GLU A 58 -18.49 -8.73 6.19
CA GLU A 58 -17.44 -8.43 7.15
C GLU A 58 -16.10 -8.44 6.42
N LEU A 59 -15.36 -7.33 6.55
CA LEU A 59 -14.04 -7.16 5.96
C LEU A 59 -13.04 -6.94 7.08
N GLN A 60 -12.05 -7.83 7.15
CA GLN A 60 -10.95 -7.72 8.10
C GLN A 60 -9.63 -7.68 7.34
N ILE A 61 -8.92 -6.56 7.45
CA ILE A 61 -7.59 -6.40 6.85
C ILE A 61 -6.57 -6.42 7.99
N THR A 62 -5.68 -7.41 7.97
CA THR A 62 -4.70 -7.62 9.03
C THR A 62 -3.30 -7.64 8.43
N ARG A 63 -2.40 -6.80 8.96
CA ARG A 63 -0.99 -6.86 8.59
C ARG A 63 -0.34 -8.04 9.29
N ILE A 64 0.35 -8.88 8.51
CA ILE A 64 1.14 -10.00 9.00
C ILE A 64 2.58 -9.53 9.13
N VAL A 65 3.11 -9.56 10.36
CA VAL A 65 4.49 -9.19 10.66
C VAL A 65 5.23 -10.42 11.17
N ASN A 66 6.20 -10.89 10.38
CA ASN A 66 7.01 -12.06 10.69
C ASN A 66 8.33 -11.61 11.32
N ASN A 67 8.43 -11.60 12.65
CA ASN A 67 9.65 -11.25 13.38
C ASN A 67 10.44 -12.51 13.77
N GLY A 68 10.81 -13.34 12.79
CA GLY A 68 11.49 -14.62 13.03
C GLY A 68 10.52 -15.77 13.27
N SER A 69 10.47 -16.32 14.50
CA SER A 69 9.62 -17.47 14.86
C SER A 69 8.22 -17.09 15.36
N GLU A 70 7.93 -15.80 15.55
CA GLU A 70 6.68 -15.30 16.11
C GLU A 70 5.95 -14.46 15.05
N THR A 71 4.80 -14.97 14.57
CA THR A 71 3.85 -14.18 13.78
C THR A 71 3.03 -13.33 14.75
N SER A 72 3.46 -12.09 14.96
CA SER A 72 2.70 -11.13 15.76
C SER A 72 1.81 -10.31 14.85
N THR A 73 0.51 -10.36 15.10
CA THR A 73 -0.44 -9.38 14.55
C THR A 73 -0.13 -8.04 15.23
N HIS A 74 0.65 -7.19 14.57
CA HIS A 74 0.86 -5.84 15.08
C HIS A 74 -0.48 -5.10 14.99
N PHE A 75 -1.03 -4.73 16.15
CA PHE A 75 -2.24 -3.90 16.25
C PHE A 75 -1.91 -2.47 15.80
N SER A 76 -1.61 -2.28 14.52
CA SER A 76 -1.61 -0.93 13.94
C SER A 76 -3.03 -0.39 13.94
N GLU A 77 -3.15 0.91 13.74
CA GLU A 77 -4.44 1.54 13.49
C GLU A 77 -5.23 0.80 12.40
N PRO A 78 -6.57 0.73 12.51
CA PRO A 78 -7.40 0.13 11.49
C PRO A 78 -7.19 0.84 10.16
N ILE A 79 -7.03 0.06 9.09
CA ILE A 79 -6.84 0.59 7.75
C ILE A 79 -8.16 1.20 7.30
N PRO A 80 -8.16 2.47 6.83
CA PRO A 80 -9.38 3.08 6.32
C PRO A 80 -9.84 2.34 5.06
N VAL A 81 -11.13 2.04 5.02
CA VAL A 81 -11.79 1.39 3.89
C VAL A 81 -12.97 2.26 3.44
N GLU A 82 -13.06 2.48 2.14
CA GLU A 82 -14.13 3.20 1.47
C GLU A 82 -14.94 2.23 0.62
N TYR A 83 -16.24 2.46 0.57
CA TYR A 83 -17.20 1.65 -0.19
C TYR A 83 -17.93 2.56 -1.18
N GLU A 84 -18.05 2.11 -2.42
CA GLU A 84 -18.70 2.82 -3.50
C GLU A 84 -19.66 1.87 -4.23
N CYS A 85 -20.94 2.21 -4.31
CA CYS A 85 -21.90 1.42 -5.08
C CYS A 85 -21.75 1.74 -6.56
N LEU A 86 -21.42 0.73 -7.38
CA LEU A 86 -21.24 0.88 -8.83
C LEU A 86 -22.46 0.42 -9.64
N GLY A 87 -23.42 -0.26 -9.01
CA GLY A 87 -24.64 -0.75 -9.66
C GLY A 87 -25.41 -1.73 -8.80
N GLU A 88 -26.38 -2.42 -9.40
CA GLU A 88 -27.17 -3.46 -8.74
C GLU A 88 -26.25 -4.57 -8.20
N ASN A 89 -26.06 -4.55 -6.88
CA ASN A 89 -25.28 -5.54 -6.13
C ASN A 89 -23.77 -5.57 -6.47
N ILE A 90 -23.24 -4.51 -7.10
CA ILE A 90 -21.82 -4.35 -7.39
C ILE A 90 -21.28 -3.19 -6.59
N HIS A 91 -20.26 -3.47 -5.79
CA HIS A 91 -19.63 -2.50 -4.90
C HIS A 91 -18.14 -2.47 -5.15
N SER A 92 -17.57 -1.29 -5.20
CA SER A 92 -16.15 -1.05 -5.18
C SER A 92 -15.71 -0.83 -3.74
N VAL A 93 -14.69 -1.57 -3.32
CA VAL A 93 -14.05 -1.42 -2.01
C VAL A 93 -12.64 -0.90 -2.24
N CYS A 94 -12.30 0.20 -1.60
CA CYS A 94 -10.97 0.79 -1.64
C CYS A 94 -10.38 0.81 -0.24
N TYR A 95 -9.14 0.37 -0.07
CA TYR A 95 -8.43 0.53 1.20
C TYR A 95 -7.05 1.14 0.98
N TYR A 96 -6.52 1.80 2.02
CA TYR A 96 -5.27 2.56 1.92
C TYR A 96 -4.21 2.00 2.85
N PRO A 97 -3.34 1.08 2.37
CA PRO A 97 -2.29 0.54 3.20
C PRO A 97 -1.26 1.62 3.54
N LYS A 98 -0.93 1.74 4.83
CA LYS A 98 -0.01 2.74 5.36
C LYS A 98 1.45 2.28 5.38
N GLU A 99 1.68 0.97 5.44
CA GLU A 99 3.00 0.39 5.64
C GLU A 99 3.27 -0.74 4.65
N VAL A 100 4.54 -0.99 4.36
CA VAL A 100 4.94 -2.14 3.53
C VAL A 100 4.83 -3.43 4.33
N GLY A 101 4.47 -4.51 3.65
CA GLY A 101 4.42 -5.83 4.26
C GLY A 101 3.39 -6.73 3.61
N GLU A 102 3.17 -7.86 4.25
CA GLU A 102 2.15 -8.83 3.87
C GLU A 102 0.86 -8.54 4.64
N TYR A 103 -0.26 -8.51 3.92
CA TYR A 103 -1.57 -8.23 4.48
C TYR A 103 -2.51 -9.37 4.14
N HIS A 104 -3.32 -9.79 5.10
CA HIS A 104 -4.40 -10.72 4.88
C HIS A 104 -5.72 -9.96 4.84
N VAL A 105 -6.40 -10.04 3.70
CA VAL A 105 -7.75 -9.50 3.52
C VAL A 105 -8.75 -10.64 3.67
N ALA A 106 -9.39 -10.74 4.82
CA ALA A 106 -10.47 -11.68 5.06
C ALA A 106 -11.81 -11.03 4.69
N VAL A 107 -12.55 -11.69 3.79
CA VAL A 107 -13.86 -11.25 3.32
C VAL A 107 -14.85 -12.34 3.69
N THR A 108 -15.77 -12.01 4.57
CA THR A 108 -16.79 -12.92 5.09
C THR A 108 -18.15 -12.40 4.68
N TRP A 109 -18.99 -13.27 4.14
CA TRP A 109 -20.36 -12.97 3.72
C TRP A 109 -21.35 -13.88 4.42
N LYS A 110 -22.33 -13.31 5.13
CA LYS A 110 -23.32 -14.06 5.94
C LYS A 110 -22.63 -15.07 6.89
N GLY A 111 -21.51 -14.68 7.49
CA GLY A 111 -20.73 -15.51 8.41
C GLY A 111 -19.85 -16.60 7.77
N ASN A 112 -19.77 -16.67 6.44
CA ASN A 112 -18.93 -17.64 5.73
C ASN A 112 -17.87 -16.93 4.88
N HIS A 113 -16.65 -17.45 4.85
CA HIS A 113 -15.60 -16.94 3.96
C HIS A 113 -16.02 -17.09 2.50
N VAL A 114 -15.81 -16.03 1.72
CA VAL A 114 -15.99 -16.08 0.27
C VAL A 114 -14.87 -16.91 -0.36
N THR A 115 -15.09 -17.37 -1.59
CA THR A 115 -14.10 -18.16 -2.32
C THR A 115 -12.79 -17.39 -2.45
N GLY A 116 -11.68 -17.99 -1.99
CA GLY A 116 -10.34 -17.37 -2.02
C GLY A 116 -9.99 -16.53 -0.79
N SER A 117 -10.92 -16.30 0.13
CA SER A 117 -10.61 -15.66 1.40
C SER A 117 -9.96 -16.63 2.38
N PRO A 118 -8.96 -16.19 3.18
CA PRO A 118 -8.31 -14.88 3.18
C PRO A 118 -7.35 -14.68 1.99
N PHE A 119 -7.31 -13.46 1.46
CA PHE A 119 -6.43 -13.08 0.36
C PHE A 119 -5.10 -12.54 0.89
N ALA A 120 -4.00 -13.15 0.46
CA ALA A 120 -2.66 -12.65 0.75
C ALA A 120 -2.32 -11.51 -0.23
N VAL A 121 -2.20 -10.30 0.31
CA VAL A 121 -1.85 -9.10 -0.43
C VAL A 121 -0.45 -8.68 -0.09
N LYS A 122 0.39 -8.52 -1.11
CA LYS A 122 1.71 -7.93 -0.95
C LYS A 122 1.62 -6.41 -1.10
N VAL A 123 2.06 -5.68 -0.09
CA VAL A 123 2.14 -4.21 -0.13
C VAL A 123 3.59 -3.77 -0.27
N ASP A 124 3.90 -3.14 -1.41
CA ASP A 124 5.22 -2.61 -1.72
C ASP A 124 5.22 -1.07 -1.75
N LYS A 125 6.43 -0.47 -1.71
CA LYS A 125 6.60 0.97 -1.94
C LYS A 125 6.57 1.24 -3.44
N LYS A 126 5.96 2.36 -3.84
CA LYS A 126 6.09 2.87 -5.21
C LYS A 126 7.57 3.07 -5.50
N VAL A 127 8.10 2.29 -6.43
CA VAL A 127 9.39 2.58 -7.06
C VAL A 127 9.13 3.76 -7.97
N THR A 128 8.99 4.94 -7.37
CA THR A 128 9.17 6.18 -8.09
C THR A 128 10.65 6.18 -8.42
N PHE A 129 11.00 5.90 -9.67
CA PHE A 129 12.31 6.27 -10.16
C PHE A 129 12.45 7.75 -9.80
N PRO A 130 13.44 8.13 -8.97
CA PRO A 130 13.62 9.53 -8.66
C PRO A 130 13.81 10.22 -10.01
N GLU A 131 12.81 11.02 -10.38
CA GLU A 131 13.10 12.17 -11.23
C GLU A 131 14.23 12.90 -10.50
N LYS A 132 15.30 13.16 -11.24
CA LYS A 132 16.63 13.49 -10.71
C LYS A 132 16.59 14.77 -9.88
N ASP A 133 16.25 14.68 -8.61
CA ASP A 133 16.42 15.76 -7.65
C ASP A 133 17.19 15.22 -6.44
N ASP A 134 18.47 15.62 -6.40
CA ASP A 134 19.37 15.66 -5.25
C ASP A 134 19.64 14.35 -4.49
N VAL A 135 20.47 13.51 -5.10
CA VAL A 135 21.45 12.73 -4.34
C VAL A 135 22.40 13.74 -3.66
N LYS A 136 22.07 14.18 -2.44
CA LYS A 136 23.09 14.64 -1.51
C LYS A 136 23.70 13.40 -0.88
N THR A 137 24.70 12.87 -1.57
CA THR A 137 25.71 12.00 -0.98
C THR A 137 26.37 12.78 0.14
N GLU A 138 25.95 12.55 1.38
CA GLU A 138 26.82 12.72 2.54
C GLU A 138 27.88 11.61 2.49
N GLU A 139 28.87 11.75 1.61
CA GLU A 139 30.16 11.08 1.76
C GLU A 139 31.10 12.08 2.41
N GLN A 140 31.22 11.89 3.72
CA GLN A 140 32.49 11.83 4.42
C GLN A 140 33.59 12.77 3.91
N ASP A 141 33.64 13.93 4.55
CA ASP A 141 34.82 14.43 5.28
C ASP A 141 36.18 13.81 4.88
N ASN A 142 37.10 14.70 4.53
CA ASN A 142 38.55 14.54 4.53
C ASN A 142 39.24 14.08 3.21
N LYS A 143 39.47 15.02 2.28
CA LYS A 143 40.55 14.88 1.27
C LYS A 143 41.26 16.18 0.85
N ASP A 144 41.02 17.29 1.54
CA ASP A 144 41.70 18.57 1.25
C ASP A 144 43.10 18.68 1.88
N GLU A 145 43.52 17.72 2.71
CA GLU A 145 44.91 17.65 3.21
C GLU A 145 45.91 17.03 2.22
N VAL A 146 45.46 16.38 1.14
CA VAL A 146 46.34 15.62 0.23
C VAL A 146 47.10 16.51 -0.76
N TRP A 147 46.62 17.73 -1.07
CA TRP A 147 47.19 18.56 -2.14
C TRP A 147 48.30 19.52 -1.69
N LYS A 148 48.58 19.66 -0.39
CA LYS A 148 49.57 20.63 0.12
C LYS A 148 51.02 20.14 0.16
N LEU A 149 51.30 18.90 -0.26
CA LEU A 149 52.63 18.29 -0.12
C LEU A 149 53.38 18.03 -1.43
N ARG A 150 52.83 18.38 -2.60
CA ARG A 150 53.45 18.02 -3.89
C ARG A 150 54.09 19.17 -4.67
N ASP A 151 53.87 20.43 -4.28
CA ASP A 151 54.36 21.58 -5.05
C ASP A 151 55.70 22.17 -4.56
N ASP A 152 56.30 21.67 -3.48
CA ASP A 152 57.58 22.19 -2.96
C ASP A 152 58.84 21.55 -3.60
N ILE A 153 58.71 20.55 -4.47
CA ILE A 153 59.86 19.85 -5.08
C ILE A 153 59.92 20.11 -6.58
N GLY A 154 60.10 21.37 -7.00
CA GLY A 154 60.21 21.61 -8.44
C GLY A 154 60.29 23.03 -8.97
N SER A 155 60.82 24.01 -8.25
CA SER A 155 61.15 25.31 -8.88
C SER A 155 62.36 25.96 -8.24
N SER A 156 63.51 25.32 -8.44
CA SER A 156 64.81 25.95 -8.25
C SER A 156 65.62 25.79 -9.54
N ARG A 157 65.56 26.78 -10.44
CA ARG A 157 66.63 27.13 -11.41
C ARG A 157 66.26 28.37 -12.23
N ARG A 158 66.66 29.53 -11.69
CA ARG A 158 67.47 30.58 -12.32
C ARG A 158 67.20 30.85 -13.81
N GLN A 159 66.50 31.94 -14.11
CA GLN A 159 66.75 32.71 -15.32
C GLN A 159 67.33 34.05 -14.92
N ARG A 160 68.59 34.23 -15.31
CA ARG A 160 69.52 35.28 -14.94
C ARG A 160 69.18 36.54 -15.75
N ASP A 161 69.19 37.69 -15.07
CA ASP A 161 69.13 39.04 -15.62
C ASP A 161 69.90 39.21 -16.93
N ASN A 162 69.28 39.90 -17.90
CA ASN A 162 70.00 40.57 -18.97
C ASN A 162 69.76 42.08 -18.80
N ARG A 163 70.79 42.76 -18.31
CA ARG A 163 70.87 44.22 -18.20
C ARG A 163 71.88 44.74 -19.22
N VAL A 164 71.54 45.92 -19.74
CA VAL A 164 72.25 46.87 -20.62
C VAL A 164 71.94 46.69 -22.11
#